data_AF-A0A8J5KN11-F1
#
_entry.id   AF-A0A8J5KN11-F1
#
_cell.length_a   1.000
_cell.length_b   1.000
_cell.length_c   1.000
_cell.angle_alpha   90.00
_cell.angle_beta   90.00
_cell.angle_gamma   90.00
#
_symmetry.space_group_name_H-M   'P 1'
#
loop_
_entity.id
_entity.type
_entity.pdbx_description
1 polymer ?
#
loop_
_entity_poly.entity_id
_entity_poly.type
_entity_poly.pdbx_seq_one_letter_code
_entity_poly.pdbx_strand_id
1 'polypeptide(L)'
;MSSILPRNETVQIREVWAENLEAEFSLIREIVDDFPYVAMDTEFPGIVCRPLGNFHSNSDFNYATLKANVDMLKLIQLGLTFSDDLGNLPTCGTDRGCIWQFNFREFDVQRDISASDSIDLLCQSGIDFQKNVDKGIDAQRFAELLMSSGIVLNDSVHWVTFHSGYDFGYLLKLLTCQNLPDTQVGFFKLIKIYFPTVYDIKHLMKFCNSLHGGLNKLAELLEVERVGICHQAGSDSLLTSCAFRKLKESFFNGSTEKYAGVLYGLGVENGHMESGIDFGKKKKAEDRRCLADQGLKLKDEVDEVEAFMQEEETNLVASHITLPHAIGVGRSVRRCKLSSTHISCRCCHHCRKLSASQKKRILLSEKENPPMPVIE
;
A
#
# COMPACT_ATOMS: atom_id res chain seq x y z
N MET A 1 -5.83 32.40 -0.89
CA MET A 1 -6.55 31.91 -2.08
C MET A 1 -6.98 30.48 -1.75
N SER A 2 -8.27 30.16 -1.74
CA SER A 2 -8.74 28.80 -1.50
C SER A 2 -8.39 27.93 -2.71
N SER A 3 -7.54 26.92 -2.54
CA SER A 3 -7.33 25.91 -3.58
C SER A 3 -8.64 25.17 -3.83
N ILE A 4 -9.04 25.09 -5.09
CA ILE A 4 -10.28 24.45 -5.51
C ILE A 4 -10.04 22.94 -5.48
N LEU A 5 -10.87 22.19 -4.75
CA LEU A 5 -10.83 20.72 -4.79
C LEU A 5 -10.99 20.23 -6.25
N PRO A 6 -10.26 19.18 -6.66
CA PRO A 6 -10.37 18.68 -8.02
C PRO A 6 -11.79 18.21 -8.33
N ARG A 7 -12.26 18.49 -9.55
CA ARG A 7 -13.52 18.00 -10.13
C ARG A 7 -13.25 17.10 -11.32
N ASN A 8 -14.22 16.28 -11.72
CA ASN A 8 -14.08 15.31 -12.83
C ASN A 8 -13.51 15.92 -14.11
N GLU A 9 -13.95 17.12 -14.49
CA GLU A 9 -13.48 17.80 -15.71
C GLU A 9 -12.05 18.36 -15.61
N THR A 10 -11.53 18.50 -14.39
CA THR A 10 -10.23 19.15 -14.11
C THR A 10 -9.08 18.18 -13.91
N VAL A 11 -9.35 16.86 -13.83
CA VAL A 11 -8.33 15.83 -13.60
C VAL A 11 -8.36 14.76 -14.68
N GLN A 12 -7.20 14.45 -15.22
CA GLN A 12 -6.96 13.33 -16.11
C GLN A 12 -6.39 12.15 -15.32
N ILE A 13 -7.11 11.03 -15.31
CA ILE A 13 -6.57 9.73 -14.86
C ILE A 13 -5.78 9.14 -16.03
N ARG A 14 -4.47 9.00 -15.85
CA ARG A 14 -3.54 8.48 -16.86
C ARG A 14 -3.45 6.97 -16.71
N GLU A 15 -4.14 6.27 -17.59
CA GLU A 15 -4.08 4.82 -17.70
C GLU A 15 -2.70 4.36 -18.18
N VAL A 16 -1.97 3.66 -17.31
CA VAL A 16 -0.62 3.16 -17.60
C VAL A 16 -0.67 1.66 -17.87
N TRP A 17 -0.15 1.30 -19.03
CA TRP A 17 -0.02 -0.04 -19.59
C TRP A 17 1.43 -0.27 -20.00
N ALA A 18 1.77 -1.46 -20.50
CA ALA A 18 3.15 -1.77 -20.90
C ALA A 18 3.70 -0.82 -21.99
N GLU A 19 2.84 -0.32 -22.87
CA GLU A 19 3.22 0.50 -24.02
C GLU A 19 3.62 1.95 -23.69
N ASN A 20 3.09 2.52 -22.60
CA ASN A 20 3.37 3.90 -22.18
C ASN A 20 4.12 4.00 -20.84
N LEU A 21 4.42 2.88 -20.18
CA LEU A 21 5.07 2.83 -18.87
C LEU A 21 6.31 3.75 -18.75
N GLU A 22 7.23 3.65 -19.70
CA GLU A 22 8.47 4.46 -19.71
C GLU A 22 8.21 5.95 -19.88
N ALA A 23 7.23 6.32 -20.72
CA ALA A 23 6.86 7.71 -20.95
C ALA A 23 6.26 8.32 -19.69
N GLU A 24 5.35 7.58 -19.03
CA GLU A 24 4.71 8.01 -17.78
C GLU A 24 5.72 8.14 -16.64
N PHE A 25 6.64 7.18 -16.48
CA PHE A 25 7.72 7.32 -15.51
C PHE A 25 8.70 8.45 -15.83
N SER A 26 8.80 8.90 -17.08
CA SER A 26 9.60 10.07 -17.42
C SER A 26 8.94 11.34 -16.87
N LEU A 27 7.63 11.50 -17.05
CA LEU A 27 6.86 12.60 -16.45
C LEU A 27 6.94 12.58 -14.93
N ILE A 28 6.80 11.41 -14.30
CA ILE A 28 6.86 11.30 -12.84
C ILE A 28 8.22 11.76 -12.28
N ARG A 29 9.32 11.42 -12.97
CA ARG A 29 10.66 11.88 -12.58
C ARG A 29 10.84 13.39 -12.69
N GLU A 30 10.11 14.05 -13.58
CA GLU A 30 10.16 15.50 -13.75
C GLU A 30 9.40 16.24 -12.65
N ILE A 31 8.34 15.62 -12.10
CA ILE A 31 7.42 16.30 -11.16
C ILE A 31 7.64 15.94 -9.68
N VAL A 32 8.33 14.84 -9.37
CA VAL A 32 8.41 14.32 -7.98
C VAL A 32 9.04 15.30 -6.98
N ASP A 33 9.97 16.16 -7.42
CA ASP A 33 10.62 17.14 -6.55
C ASP A 33 9.69 18.35 -6.25
N ASP A 34 8.83 18.73 -7.19
CA ASP A 34 7.87 19.84 -7.04
C ASP A 34 6.55 19.41 -6.38
N PHE A 35 6.19 18.12 -6.50
CA PHE A 35 4.96 17.52 -5.97
C PHE A 35 5.27 16.34 -5.02
N PRO A 36 5.84 16.61 -3.83
CA PRO A 36 6.44 15.57 -2.98
C PRO A 36 5.44 14.73 -2.18
N TYR A 37 4.15 15.06 -2.15
CA TYR A 37 3.14 14.21 -1.50
C TYR A 37 2.62 13.19 -2.49
N VAL A 38 2.76 11.92 -2.14
CA VAL A 38 2.40 10.78 -2.98
C VAL A 38 1.30 10.01 -2.27
N ALA A 39 0.07 10.25 -2.69
CA ALA A 39 -1.05 9.46 -2.24
C ALA A 39 -1.13 8.16 -3.05
N MET A 40 -1.44 7.06 -2.38
CA MET A 40 -1.37 5.72 -2.96
C MET A 40 -2.50 4.83 -2.47
N ASP A 41 -2.96 3.97 -3.38
CA ASP A 41 -3.96 2.94 -3.15
C ASP A 41 -3.69 1.75 -4.09
N THR A 42 -4.16 0.54 -3.75
CA THR A 42 -3.97 -0.66 -4.60
C THR A 42 -5.21 -1.52 -4.72
N GLU A 43 -5.36 -2.16 -5.87
CA GLU A 43 -6.34 -3.23 -6.07
C GLU A 43 -5.65 -4.59 -6.20
N PHE A 44 -6.16 -5.58 -5.46
CA PHE A 44 -5.62 -6.94 -5.39
C PHE A 44 -6.74 -7.96 -5.14
N PRO A 45 -6.53 -9.26 -5.36
CA PRO A 45 -7.60 -10.26 -5.41
C PRO A 45 -8.09 -10.73 -4.02
N GLY A 46 -8.16 -9.81 -3.07
CA GLY A 46 -8.71 -10.01 -1.74
C GLY A 46 -7.80 -10.77 -0.76
N ILE A 47 -8.44 -11.40 0.23
CA ILE A 47 -7.80 -12.18 1.29
C ILE A 47 -8.37 -13.59 1.22
N VAL A 48 -7.51 -14.58 1.00
CA VAL A 48 -7.92 -15.98 0.74
C VAL A 48 -7.49 -16.93 1.85
N CYS A 49 -6.59 -16.52 2.74
CA CYS A 49 -6.17 -17.34 3.86
C CYS A 49 -5.97 -16.53 5.14
N ARG A 50 -6.16 -17.21 6.28
CA ARG A 50 -5.81 -16.69 7.61
C ARG A 50 -4.96 -17.75 8.30
N PRO A 51 -3.74 -17.40 8.77
CA PRO A 51 -2.87 -18.35 9.40
C PRO A 51 -3.47 -18.81 10.73
N LEU A 52 -3.47 -20.13 10.94
CA LEU A 52 -3.89 -20.73 12.20
C LEU A 52 -2.70 -20.79 13.16
N GLY A 53 -2.89 -20.35 14.39
CA GLY A 53 -1.83 -20.38 15.40
C GLY A 53 -2.14 -19.50 16.60
N ASN A 54 -1.25 -19.57 17.59
CA ASN A 54 -1.28 -18.67 18.74
C ASN A 54 -0.43 -17.45 18.43
N PHE A 55 -1.04 -16.27 18.45
CA PHE A 55 -0.37 -14.99 18.22
C PHE A 55 -0.28 -14.22 19.53
N HIS A 56 0.82 -13.49 19.72
CA HIS A 56 1.06 -12.72 20.95
C HIS A 56 0.21 -11.46 21.03
N SER A 57 -0.19 -10.91 19.88
CA SER A 57 -1.03 -9.73 19.75
C SER A 57 -1.87 -9.77 18.46
N ASN A 58 -2.92 -8.95 18.41
CA ASN A 58 -3.69 -8.74 17.17
C ASN A 58 -2.80 -8.20 16.04
N SER A 59 -1.82 -7.36 16.38
CA SER A 59 -0.86 -6.82 15.41
C SER A 59 -0.01 -7.91 14.75
N ASP A 60 0.46 -8.89 15.53
CA ASP A 60 1.21 -10.04 15.01
C ASP A 60 0.34 -10.92 14.10
N PHE A 61 -0.92 -11.15 14.50
CA PHE A 61 -1.89 -11.89 13.68
C PHE A 61 -2.20 -11.17 12.37
N ASN A 62 -2.42 -9.86 12.42
CA ASN A 62 -2.69 -9.04 11.25
C ASN A 62 -1.50 -9.05 10.29
N TYR A 63 -0.27 -8.93 10.81
CA TYR A 63 0.93 -9.02 9.99
C TYR A 63 1.11 -10.41 9.36
N ALA A 64 0.89 -11.48 10.13
CA ALA A 64 0.98 -12.84 9.61
C ALA A 64 -0.05 -13.09 8.49
N THR A 65 -1.27 -12.57 8.67
CA THR A 65 -2.34 -12.65 7.65
C THR A 65 -1.95 -11.88 6.39
N LEU A 66 -1.49 -10.64 6.54
CA LEU A 66 -1.00 -9.82 5.44
C LEU A 66 0.13 -10.53 4.70
N LYS A 67 1.16 -10.99 5.41
CA LYS A 67 2.31 -11.69 4.83
C LYS A 67 1.88 -12.89 3.98
N ALA A 68 1.04 -13.76 4.54
CA ALA A 68 0.59 -14.97 3.87
C ALA A 68 -0.16 -14.68 2.56
N ASN A 69 -1.02 -13.66 2.56
CA ASN A 69 -1.79 -13.29 1.37
C ASN A 69 -0.94 -12.53 0.36
N VAL A 70 -0.17 -11.52 0.77
CA VAL A 70 0.67 -10.73 -0.14
C VAL A 70 1.72 -11.61 -0.82
N ASP A 71 2.35 -12.55 -0.11
CA ASP A 71 3.35 -13.45 -0.72
C ASP A 71 2.73 -14.36 -1.80
N MET A 72 1.51 -14.80 -1.58
CA MET A 72 0.80 -15.74 -2.47
C MET A 72 0.10 -15.06 -3.64
N LEU A 73 -0.50 -13.89 -3.41
CA LEU A 73 -1.36 -13.20 -4.36
C LEU A 73 -0.56 -12.19 -5.20
N LYS A 74 -1.21 -11.66 -6.24
CA LYS A 74 -0.61 -10.77 -7.23
C LYS A 74 -1.36 -9.46 -7.28
N LEU A 75 -0.62 -8.37 -7.42
CA LEU A 75 -1.18 -7.01 -7.53
C LEU A 75 -1.89 -6.86 -8.89
N ILE A 76 -3.04 -6.17 -8.90
CA ILE A 76 -3.84 -5.94 -10.12
C ILE A 76 -3.70 -4.49 -10.58
N GLN A 77 -3.85 -3.53 -9.66
CA GLN A 77 -3.64 -2.10 -9.94
C GLN A 77 -2.90 -1.39 -8.81
N LEU A 78 -2.26 -0.27 -9.18
CA LEU A 78 -1.70 0.72 -8.26
C LEU A 78 -2.10 2.11 -8.74
N GLY A 79 -2.59 2.93 -7.83
CA GLY A 79 -2.86 4.34 -8.06
C GLY A 79 -1.82 5.20 -7.40
N LEU A 80 -1.32 6.21 -8.11
CA LEU A 80 -0.45 7.23 -7.54
C LEU A 80 -0.98 8.62 -7.89
N THR A 81 -1.21 9.42 -6.86
CA THR A 81 -1.57 10.83 -6.97
C THR A 81 -0.48 11.69 -6.35
N PHE A 82 0.10 12.58 -7.14
CA PHE A 82 1.14 13.51 -6.69
C PHE A 82 0.52 14.86 -6.39
N SER A 83 0.99 15.51 -5.33
CA SER A 83 0.56 16.87 -4.99
C SER A 83 1.64 17.68 -4.28
N ASP A 84 1.55 19.01 -4.40
CA ASP A 84 2.36 19.94 -3.62
C ASP A 84 1.82 20.11 -2.19
N ASP A 85 2.48 20.91 -1.36
CA ASP A 85 2.06 21.20 0.03
C ASP A 85 0.64 21.81 0.13
N LEU A 86 0.13 22.41 -0.95
CA LEU A 86 -1.18 23.05 -1.02
C LEU A 86 -2.25 22.11 -1.61
N GLY A 87 -1.86 20.90 -2.03
CA GLY A 87 -2.72 19.91 -2.67
C GLY A 87 -2.97 20.14 -4.15
N ASN A 88 -2.18 20.98 -4.82
CA ASN A 88 -2.29 21.15 -6.28
C ASN A 88 -1.69 19.93 -6.98
N LEU A 89 -2.33 19.49 -8.06
CA LEU A 89 -1.85 18.37 -8.88
C LEU A 89 -0.89 18.87 -9.97
N PRO A 90 0.11 18.06 -10.39
CA PRO A 90 0.88 18.34 -11.58
C PRO A 90 -0.02 18.37 -12.80
N THR A 91 0.30 19.15 -13.82
CA THR A 91 -0.52 19.20 -15.06
C THR A 91 0.06 18.37 -16.21
N CYS A 92 1.29 17.88 -16.08
CA CYS A 92 1.98 17.05 -17.08
C CYS A 92 1.96 17.65 -18.51
N GLY A 93 2.04 18.98 -18.63
CA GLY A 93 1.97 19.68 -19.93
C GLY A 93 0.56 19.80 -20.52
N THR A 94 -0.48 19.52 -19.73
CA THR A 94 -1.90 19.72 -20.09
C THR A 94 -2.51 20.88 -19.31
N ASP A 95 -3.80 21.15 -19.51
CA ASP A 95 -4.62 22.10 -18.75
C ASP A 95 -5.32 21.47 -17.53
N ARG A 96 -5.14 20.16 -17.32
CA ARG A 96 -5.78 19.37 -16.26
C ARG A 96 -4.73 18.80 -15.32
N GLY A 97 -5.11 18.58 -14.06
CA GLY A 97 -4.28 17.81 -13.12
C GLY A 97 -4.12 16.37 -13.61
N CYS A 98 -2.96 15.77 -13.49
CA CYS A 98 -2.69 14.38 -13.85
C CYS A 98 -2.52 13.50 -12.61
N ILE A 99 -3.13 12.32 -12.64
CA ILE A 99 -2.88 11.22 -11.69
C ILE A 99 -2.62 9.93 -12.47
N TRP A 100 -2.02 8.92 -11.86
CA TRP A 100 -1.61 7.69 -12.55
C TRP A 100 -2.35 6.47 -12.01
N GLN A 101 -2.79 5.62 -12.94
CA GLN A 101 -3.36 4.30 -12.67
C GLN A 101 -2.56 3.24 -13.42
N PHE A 102 -1.77 2.46 -12.69
CA PHE A 102 -0.93 1.40 -13.24
C PHE A 102 -1.70 0.08 -13.26
N ASN A 103 -1.76 -0.56 -14.42
CA ASN A 103 -2.45 -1.83 -14.63
C ASN A 103 -1.44 -2.96 -14.82
N PHE A 104 -1.42 -3.96 -13.94
CA PHE A 104 -0.44 -5.05 -13.94
C PHE A 104 -0.92 -6.28 -14.70
N ARG A 105 0.00 -7.05 -15.29
CA ARG A 105 -0.33 -8.24 -16.09
C ARG A 105 -0.27 -9.56 -15.35
N GLU A 106 0.29 -9.57 -14.14
CA GLU A 106 0.70 -10.80 -13.48
C GLU A 106 -0.49 -11.66 -13.05
N PHE A 107 -1.60 -11.02 -12.69
CA PHE A 107 -2.82 -11.69 -12.24
C PHE A 107 -3.66 -12.19 -13.42
N ASP A 108 -3.94 -13.49 -13.42
CA ASP A 108 -4.81 -14.20 -14.36
C ASP A 108 -5.93 -14.90 -13.59
N VAL A 109 -7.16 -14.41 -13.78
CA VAL A 109 -8.36 -14.91 -13.08
C VAL A 109 -8.61 -16.40 -13.28
N GLN A 110 -8.11 -17.01 -14.37
CA GLN A 110 -8.31 -18.43 -14.66
C GLN A 110 -7.28 -19.33 -13.96
N ARG A 111 -6.16 -18.76 -13.50
CA ARG A 111 -5.00 -19.52 -13.02
C ARG A 111 -4.63 -19.21 -11.58
N ASP A 112 -4.85 -17.98 -11.16
CA ASP A 112 -4.39 -17.48 -9.87
C ASP A 112 -5.46 -17.61 -8.79
N ILE A 113 -4.98 -17.81 -7.57
CA ILE A 113 -5.83 -17.85 -6.38
C ILE A 113 -6.39 -16.45 -6.14
N SER A 114 -7.67 -16.37 -5.82
CA SER A 114 -8.39 -15.12 -5.55
C SER A 114 -9.60 -15.35 -4.66
N ALA A 115 -10.06 -14.30 -4.00
CA ALA A 115 -11.36 -14.28 -3.36
C ALA A 115 -12.42 -13.90 -4.40
N SER A 116 -13.43 -14.75 -4.60
CA SER A 116 -14.43 -14.56 -5.65
C SER A 116 -15.15 -13.22 -5.53
N ASP A 117 -15.56 -12.84 -4.32
CA ASP A 117 -16.27 -11.58 -4.09
C ASP A 117 -15.41 -10.36 -4.47
N SER A 118 -14.10 -10.43 -4.24
CA SER A 118 -13.17 -9.37 -4.66
C SER A 118 -13.04 -9.28 -6.18
N ILE A 119 -13.03 -10.42 -6.88
CA ILE A 119 -12.99 -10.43 -8.35
C ILE A 119 -14.28 -9.88 -8.94
N ASP A 120 -15.43 -10.26 -8.38
CA ASP A 120 -16.73 -9.79 -8.84
C ASP A 120 -16.86 -8.27 -8.61
N LEU A 121 -16.45 -7.76 -7.44
CA LEU A 121 -16.42 -6.33 -7.14
C LEU A 121 -15.53 -5.57 -8.12
N LEU A 122 -14.30 -6.04 -8.37
CA LEU A 122 -13.37 -5.39 -9.29
C LEU A 122 -13.88 -5.42 -10.73
N CYS A 123 -14.49 -6.51 -11.17
CA CYS A 123 -15.11 -6.61 -12.48
C CYS A 123 -16.27 -5.61 -12.63
N GLN A 124 -17.14 -5.49 -11.60
CA GLN A 124 -18.24 -4.52 -11.57
C GLN A 124 -17.73 -3.08 -11.55
N SER A 125 -16.56 -2.86 -10.96
CA SER A 125 -15.86 -1.57 -10.89
C SER A 125 -15.09 -1.25 -12.19
N GLY A 126 -15.19 -2.10 -13.21
CA GLY A 126 -14.69 -1.83 -14.56
C GLY A 126 -13.27 -2.33 -14.85
N ILE A 127 -12.72 -3.21 -14.01
CA ILE A 127 -11.44 -3.88 -14.29
C ILE A 127 -11.62 -4.90 -15.41
N ASP A 128 -10.87 -4.71 -16.50
CA ASP A 128 -10.80 -5.65 -17.62
C ASP A 128 -9.60 -6.59 -17.45
N PHE A 129 -9.84 -7.71 -16.75
CA PHE A 129 -8.80 -8.71 -16.47
C PHE A 129 -8.14 -9.29 -17.73
N GLN A 130 -8.86 -9.39 -18.84
CA GLN A 130 -8.27 -9.88 -20.09
C GLN A 130 -7.28 -8.85 -20.64
N LYS A 131 -7.65 -7.56 -20.61
CA LYS A 131 -6.75 -6.48 -20.98
C LYS A 131 -5.54 -6.37 -20.06
N ASN A 132 -5.69 -6.64 -18.75
CA ASN A 132 -4.55 -6.76 -17.83
C ASN A 132 -3.55 -7.81 -18.32
N VAL A 133 -3.99 -9.02 -18.63
CA VAL A 133 -3.09 -10.08 -19.15
C VAL A 133 -2.43 -9.68 -20.47
N ASP A 134 -3.20 -9.08 -21.39
CA ASP A 134 -2.73 -8.80 -22.75
C ASP A 134 -1.82 -7.56 -22.85
N LYS A 135 -2.08 -6.53 -22.05
CA LYS A 135 -1.46 -5.19 -22.18
C LYS A 135 -0.85 -4.66 -20.88
N GLY A 136 -1.05 -5.35 -19.77
CA GLY A 136 -0.61 -4.92 -18.46
C GLY A 136 0.91 -4.80 -18.36
N ILE A 137 1.32 -3.97 -17.41
CA ILE A 137 2.70 -3.71 -17.05
C ILE A 137 3.33 -4.98 -16.49
N ASP A 138 4.60 -5.25 -16.85
CA ASP A 138 5.41 -6.23 -16.10
C ASP A 138 5.84 -5.61 -14.77
N ALA A 139 5.46 -6.27 -13.69
CA ALA A 139 5.71 -5.87 -12.31
C ALA A 139 7.20 -5.67 -12.03
N GLN A 140 8.07 -6.50 -12.60
CA GLN A 140 9.51 -6.36 -12.44
C GLN A 140 10.02 -5.07 -13.13
N ARG A 141 9.56 -4.80 -14.35
CA ARG A 141 9.89 -3.58 -15.08
C ARG A 141 9.38 -2.33 -14.38
N PHE A 142 8.17 -2.38 -13.83
CA PHE A 142 7.65 -1.33 -12.97
C PHE A 142 8.56 -1.08 -11.76
N ALA A 143 8.95 -2.13 -11.04
CA ALA A 143 9.81 -2.02 -9.87
C ALA A 143 11.18 -1.41 -10.19
N GLU A 144 11.77 -1.75 -11.34
CA GLU A 144 13.03 -1.13 -11.81
C GLU A 144 12.88 0.39 -12.03
N LEU A 145 11.79 0.81 -12.66
CA LEU A 145 11.52 2.21 -12.95
C LEU A 145 11.19 2.98 -11.67
N LEU A 146 10.42 2.38 -10.75
CA LEU A 146 10.08 2.93 -9.45
C LEU A 146 11.32 3.10 -8.56
N MET A 147 12.22 2.13 -8.52
CA MET A 147 13.46 2.21 -7.74
C MET A 147 14.34 3.40 -8.15
N SER A 148 14.27 3.80 -9.43
CA SER A 148 15.07 4.88 -10.01
C SER A 148 14.27 6.14 -10.34
N SER A 149 13.05 6.28 -9.82
CA SER A 149 12.18 7.42 -10.09
C SER A 149 12.39 8.60 -9.14
N GLY A 150 13.00 8.37 -7.97
CA GLY A 150 13.09 9.37 -6.90
C GLY A 150 11.92 9.34 -5.90
N ILE A 151 10.91 8.49 -6.12
CA ILE A 151 9.72 8.38 -5.26
C ILE A 151 10.01 7.57 -3.99
N VAL A 152 10.84 6.52 -4.12
CA VAL A 152 11.24 5.64 -3.01
C VAL A 152 12.67 5.92 -2.57
N LEU A 153 13.00 5.52 -1.34
CA LEU A 153 14.31 5.77 -0.72
C LEU A 153 14.65 7.27 -0.64
N ASN A 154 13.63 8.14 -0.59
CA ASN A 154 13.73 9.59 -0.60
C ASN A 154 13.01 10.18 0.61
N ASP A 155 13.74 10.93 1.45
CA ASP A 155 13.18 11.53 2.67
C ASP A 155 12.32 12.76 2.39
N SER A 156 12.45 13.37 1.21
CA SER A 156 11.64 14.51 0.79
C SER A 156 10.22 14.10 0.38
N VAL A 157 9.98 12.81 0.13
CA VAL A 157 8.68 12.29 -0.32
C VAL A 157 7.83 11.91 0.89
N HIS A 158 6.56 12.34 0.86
CA HIS A 158 5.58 12.11 1.90
C HIS A 158 4.49 11.18 1.37
N TRP A 159 4.51 9.92 1.80
CA TRP A 159 3.49 8.95 1.40
C TRP A 159 2.21 9.15 2.20
N VAL A 160 1.08 9.17 1.51
CA VAL A 160 -0.26 9.36 2.08
C VAL A 160 -1.13 8.20 1.67
N THR A 161 -1.73 7.51 2.62
CA THR A 161 -2.43 6.25 2.34
C THR A 161 -3.64 6.07 3.25
N PHE A 162 -4.47 5.06 3.00
CA PHE A 162 -5.62 4.75 3.84
C PHE A 162 -5.65 3.25 4.18
N HIS A 163 -5.48 2.88 5.45
CA HIS A 163 -5.52 1.49 5.91
C HIS A 163 -4.55 0.56 5.16
N SER A 164 -3.30 1.01 5.07
CA SER A 164 -2.43 0.68 3.94
C SER A 164 -1.44 -0.45 4.12
N GLY A 165 -1.73 -1.35 5.07
CA GLY A 165 -0.85 -2.48 5.36
C GLY A 165 -0.57 -3.31 4.10
N TYR A 166 -1.63 -3.72 3.41
CA TYR A 166 -1.55 -4.52 2.20
C TYR A 166 -0.89 -3.76 1.05
N ASP A 167 -1.22 -2.49 0.85
CA ASP A 167 -0.64 -1.68 -0.23
C ASP A 167 0.89 -1.59 -0.14
N PHE A 168 1.39 -1.27 1.06
CA PHE A 168 2.82 -1.25 1.32
C PHE A 168 3.43 -2.66 1.28
N GLY A 169 2.68 -3.69 1.67
CA GLY A 169 3.07 -5.08 1.48
C GLY A 169 3.36 -5.39 0.01
N TYR A 170 2.44 -5.09 -0.89
CA TYR A 170 2.62 -5.31 -2.32
C TYR A 170 3.77 -4.49 -2.89
N LEU A 171 3.84 -3.19 -2.58
CA LEU A 171 4.93 -2.34 -3.07
C LEU A 171 6.30 -2.83 -2.57
N LEU A 172 6.40 -3.26 -1.31
CA LEU A 172 7.64 -3.79 -0.76
C LEU A 172 8.02 -5.12 -1.41
N LYS A 173 7.06 -6.03 -1.63
CA LYS A 173 7.27 -7.28 -2.38
C LYS A 173 7.80 -7.00 -3.79
N LEU A 174 7.21 -6.02 -4.48
CA LEU A 174 7.65 -5.59 -5.82
C LEU A 174 9.07 -5.04 -5.80
N LEU A 175 9.37 -4.12 -4.88
CA LEU A 175 10.67 -3.43 -4.82
C LEU A 175 11.82 -4.33 -4.37
N THR A 176 11.54 -5.31 -3.53
CA THR A 176 12.54 -6.26 -3.02
C THR A 176 12.67 -7.50 -3.92
N CYS A 177 11.66 -7.77 -4.75
CA CYS A 177 11.52 -9.02 -5.50
C CYS A 177 11.65 -10.27 -4.59
N GLN A 178 11.24 -10.15 -3.32
CA GLN A 178 11.27 -11.22 -2.32
C GLN A 178 9.91 -11.31 -1.62
N ASN A 179 9.68 -12.44 -0.97
CA ASN A 179 8.61 -12.54 0.02
C ASN A 179 8.83 -11.52 1.13
N LEU A 180 7.74 -11.09 1.75
CA LEU A 180 7.77 -10.18 2.88
C LEU A 180 8.57 -10.78 4.06
N PRO A 181 9.18 -9.93 4.91
CA PRO A 181 9.94 -10.40 6.07
C PRO A 181 9.17 -11.36 6.98
N ASP A 182 9.87 -12.25 7.69
CA ASP A 182 9.18 -13.19 8.59
C ASP A 182 8.62 -12.54 9.85
N THR A 183 9.07 -11.33 10.17
CA THR A 183 8.65 -10.60 11.37
C THR A 183 8.12 -9.22 11.02
N GLN A 184 7.11 -8.77 11.77
CA GLN A 184 6.58 -7.41 11.67
C GLN A 184 7.67 -6.35 11.86
N VAL A 185 8.59 -6.58 12.80
CA VAL A 185 9.74 -5.69 13.03
C VAL A 185 10.61 -5.59 11.77
N GLY A 186 10.87 -6.71 11.10
CA GLY A 186 11.60 -6.72 9.82
C GLY A 186 10.87 -5.96 8.73
N PHE A 187 9.55 -6.09 8.65
CA PHE A 187 8.71 -5.33 7.73
C PHE A 187 8.81 -3.83 7.95
N PHE A 188 8.57 -3.34 9.17
CA PHE A 188 8.64 -1.91 9.46
C PHE A 188 10.04 -1.32 9.28
N LYS A 189 11.11 -2.10 9.50
CA LYS A 189 12.47 -1.67 9.15
C LYS A 189 12.59 -1.37 7.66
N LEU A 190 12.07 -2.25 6.80
CA LEU A 190 12.09 -2.03 5.35
C LEU A 190 11.16 -0.90 4.93
N ILE A 191 9.95 -0.82 5.50
CA ILE A 191 9.04 0.32 5.24
C ILE A 191 9.74 1.64 5.52
N LYS A 192 10.40 1.79 6.67
CA LYS A 192 11.14 3.01 7.01
C LYS A 192 12.29 3.32 6.04
N ILE A 193 12.92 2.31 5.44
CA ILE A 193 14.01 2.52 4.48
C ILE A 193 13.45 3.01 3.14
N TYR A 194 12.44 2.31 2.61
CA TYR A 194 11.87 2.56 1.28
C TYR A 194 10.90 3.75 1.26
N PHE A 195 10.16 3.96 2.35
CA PHE A 195 9.11 4.95 2.52
C PHE A 195 9.34 5.70 3.85
N PRO A 196 10.30 6.64 3.90
CA PRO A 196 10.75 7.24 5.16
C PRO A 196 9.66 8.00 5.92
N THR A 197 8.75 8.64 5.18
CA THR A 197 7.65 9.44 5.74
C THR A 197 6.33 8.91 5.21
N VAL A 198 5.51 8.35 6.09
CA VAL A 198 4.22 7.73 5.76
C VAL A 198 3.14 8.27 6.69
N TYR A 199 1.99 8.63 6.12
CA TYR A 199 0.78 9.02 6.84
C TYR A 199 -0.37 8.10 6.45
N ASP A 200 -0.76 7.22 7.37
CA ASP A 200 -1.97 6.41 7.21
C ASP A 200 -3.18 7.16 7.76
N ILE A 201 -4.08 7.59 6.87
CA ILE A 201 -5.28 8.37 7.21
C ILE A 201 -6.16 7.61 8.20
N LYS A 202 -6.29 6.28 8.07
CA LYS A 202 -7.10 5.47 8.99
C LYS A 202 -6.53 5.51 10.41
N HIS A 203 -5.21 5.60 10.54
CA HIS A 203 -4.56 5.88 11.82
C HIS A 203 -4.83 7.31 12.30
N LEU A 204 -4.70 8.31 11.43
CA LEU A 204 -4.95 9.72 11.78
C LEU A 204 -6.40 9.96 12.27
N MET A 205 -7.37 9.26 11.70
CA MET A 205 -8.78 9.33 12.11
C MET A 205 -8.98 8.99 13.59
N LYS A 206 -8.12 8.16 14.21
CA LYS A 206 -8.19 7.87 15.66
C LYS A 206 -8.03 9.12 16.54
N PHE A 207 -7.44 10.18 16.00
CA PHE A 207 -7.21 11.45 16.70
C PHE A 207 -8.18 12.55 16.27
N CYS A 208 -9.16 12.21 15.43
CA CYS A 208 -10.20 13.11 14.97
C CYS A 208 -11.53 12.68 15.56
N ASN A 209 -12.16 13.53 16.36
CA ASN A 209 -13.49 13.23 16.88
C ASN A 209 -14.47 13.10 15.70
N SER A 210 -15.34 12.08 15.76
CA SER A 210 -16.45 11.84 14.82
C SER A 210 -16.11 11.26 13.44
N LEU A 211 -14.84 11.01 13.10
CA LEU A 211 -14.47 10.36 11.84
C LEU A 211 -14.40 8.83 12.00
N HIS A 212 -15.09 8.09 11.14
CA HIS A 212 -15.19 6.62 11.17
C HIS A 212 -15.51 6.06 9.76
N GLY A 213 -15.54 4.73 9.62
CA GLY A 213 -15.87 4.05 8.35
C GLY A 213 -14.70 3.94 7.36
N GLY A 214 -15.00 3.49 6.14
CA GLY A 214 -14.06 3.37 5.02
C GLY A 214 -13.76 4.71 4.32
N LEU A 215 -12.94 4.67 3.28
CA LEU A 215 -12.47 5.87 2.55
C LEU A 215 -13.64 6.69 1.96
N ASN A 216 -14.63 6.02 1.36
CA ASN A 216 -15.84 6.69 0.85
C ASN A 216 -16.59 7.42 1.96
N LYS A 217 -16.77 6.76 3.12
CA LYS A 217 -17.47 7.38 4.24
C LYS A 217 -16.71 8.58 4.80
N LEU A 218 -15.39 8.47 4.89
CA LEU A 218 -14.54 9.59 5.28
C LEU A 218 -14.68 10.76 4.30
N ALA A 219 -14.67 10.49 2.99
CA ALA A 219 -14.82 11.52 1.97
C ALA A 219 -16.16 12.24 2.08
N GLU A 220 -17.26 11.52 2.33
CA GLU A 220 -18.57 12.13 2.61
C GLU A 220 -18.51 13.06 3.83
N LEU A 221 -17.92 12.59 4.94
CA LEU A 221 -17.81 13.38 6.18
C LEU A 221 -16.91 14.62 6.02
N LEU A 222 -15.95 14.58 5.11
CA LEU A 222 -15.05 15.70 4.79
C LEU A 222 -15.53 16.57 3.61
N GLU A 223 -16.71 16.27 3.06
CA GLU A 223 -17.29 16.94 1.89
C GLU A 223 -16.31 16.95 0.69
N VAL A 224 -15.68 15.80 0.43
CA VAL A 224 -14.77 15.58 -0.70
C VAL A 224 -15.51 14.77 -1.76
N GLU A 225 -15.60 15.31 -2.97
CA GLU A 225 -16.19 14.63 -4.11
C GLU A 225 -15.17 13.67 -4.76
N ARG A 226 -15.63 12.47 -5.12
CA ARG A 226 -14.83 11.48 -5.85
C ARG A 226 -14.71 11.85 -7.32
N VAL A 227 -13.50 11.65 -7.86
CA VAL A 227 -13.20 11.81 -9.28
C VAL A 227 -12.71 10.47 -9.83
N GLY A 228 -13.39 9.96 -10.86
CA GLY A 228 -13.18 8.60 -11.37
C GLY A 228 -14.13 7.57 -10.75
N ILE A 229 -13.87 6.30 -11.06
CA ILE A 229 -14.69 5.16 -10.65
C ILE A 229 -14.24 4.69 -9.26
N CYS A 230 -15.16 4.32 -8.37
CA CYS A 230 -14.81 3.75 -7.06
C CYS A 230 -14.20 2.36 -7.23
N HIS A 231 -13.29 1.94 -6.34
CA HIS A 231 -12.58 0.65 -6.45
C HIS A 231 -11.74 0.54 -7.74
N GLN A 232 -11.15 1.66 -8.11
CA GLN A 232 -10.01 1.68 -9.02
C GLN A 232 -8.92 2.54 -8.38
N ALA A 233 -7.73 1.97 -8.29
CA ALA A 233 -6.67 2.51 -7.46
C ALA A 233 -6.33 3.98 -7.79
N GLY A 234 -6.40 4.39 -9.06
CA GLY A 234 -6.15 5.78 -9.46
C GLY A 234 -7.12 6.76 -8.79
N SER A 235 -8.42 6.51 -8.92
CA SER A 235 -9.51 7.29 -8.31
C SER A 235 -9.41 7.30 -6.78
N ASP A 236 -9.15 6.14 -6.18
CA ASP A 236 -9.04 5.97 -4.72
C ASP A 236 -7.78 6.66 -4.15
N SER A 237 -6.66 6.65 -4.88
CA SER A 237 -5.46 7.40 -4.50
C SER A 237 -5.70 8.92 -4.52
N LEU A 238 -6.51 9.43 -5.46
CA LEU A 238 -6.87 10.84 -5.51
C LEU A 238 -7.81 11.22 -4.36
N LEU A 239 -8.81 10.38 -4.08
CA LEU A 239 -9.71 10.58 -2.96
C LEU A 239 -8.94 10.60 -1.63
N THR A 240 -7.97 9.69 -1.49
CA THR A 240 -7.02 9.63 -0.38
C THR A 240 -6.22 10.93 -0.23
N SER A 241 -5.66 11.46 -1.33
CA SER A 241 -4.93 12.75 -1.31
C SER A 241 -5.82 13.91 -0.84
N CYS A 242 -7.02 14.04 -1.41
CA CYS A 242 -7.97 15.09 -1.09
C CYS A 242 -8.47 15.01 0.37
N ALA A 243 -8.76 13.79 0.85
CA ALA A 243 -9.17 13.54 2.23
C ALA A 243 -8.06 13.90 3.21
N PHE A 244 -6.81 13.49 2.95
CA PHE A 244 -5.66 13.85 3.79
C PHE A 244 -5.50 15.35 3.91
N ARG A 245 -5.61 16.10 2.81
CA ARG A 245 -5.50 17.55 2.84
C ARG A 245 -6.56 18.19 3.73
N LYS A 246 -7.83 17.83 3.53
CA LYS A 246 -8.95 18.31 4.35
C LYS A 246 -8.76 18.00 5.83
N LEU A 247 -8.27 16.80 6.12
CA LEU A 247 -8.00 16.33 7.47
C LEU A 247 -6.83 17.10 8.11
N LYS A 248 -5.72 17.27 7.39
CA LYS A 248 -4.55 18.07 7.80
C LYS A 248 -4.92 19.52 8.12
N GLU A 249 -5.74 20.14 7.28
CA GLU A 249 -6.23 21.52 7.47
C GLU A 249 -7.20 21.63 8.67
N SER A 250 -8.14 20.70 8.80
CA SER A 250 -9.28 20.86 9.73
C SER A 250 -9.00 20.35 11.15
N PHE A 251 -8.19 19.29 11.30
CA PHE A 251 -8.00 18.60 12.58
C PHE A 251 -6.59 18.73 13.15
N PHE A 252 -5.60 19.02 12.30
CA PHE A 252 -4.18 18.97 12.66
C PHE A 252 -3.47 20.31 12.56
N ASN A 253 -4.20 21.41 12.29
CA ASN A 253 -3.65 22.75 12.12
C ASN A 253 -2.44 22.79 11.15
N GLY A 254 -2.44 21.92 10.14
CA GLY A 254 -1.35 21.82 9.17
C GLY A 254 -0.16 20.93 9.56
N SER A 255 -0.11 20.34 10.76
CA SER A 255 1.05 19.55 11.25
C SER A 255 0.67 18.12 11.61
N THR A 256 1.17 17.15 10.84
CA THR A 256 0.89 15.71 10.99
C THR A 256 2.12 14.88 11.36
N GLU A 257 3.30 15.49 11.44
CA GLU A 257 4.61 14.83 11.51
C GLU A 257 4.73 13.88 12.72
N LYS A 258 4.08 14.22 13.83
CA LYS A 258 4.08 13.39 15.05
C LYS A 258 3.35 12.05 14.91
N TYR A 259 2.56 11.88 13.85
CA TYR A 259 1.80 10.66 13.56
C TYR A 259 2.42 9.85 12.41
N ALA A 260 3.55 10.30 11.86
CA ALA A 260 4.19 9.63 10.74
C ALA A 260 4.73 8.23 11.12
N GLY A 261 4.71 7.32 10.15
CA GLY A 261 5.35 6.01 10.25
C GLY A 261 4.52 4.92 10.95
N VAL A 262 3.24 5.19 11.26
CA VAL A 262 2.33 4.21 11.84
C VAL A 262 1.32 3.74 10.79
N LEU A 263 1.27 2.42 10.56
CA LEU A 263 0.28 1.79 9.69
C LEU A 263 -0.87 1.24 10.55
N TYR A 264 -2.11 1.54 10.16
CA TYR A 264 -3.28 1.08 10.91
C TYR A 264 -3.31 -0.45 11.01
N GLY A 265 -3.62 -0.99 12.19
CA GLY A 265 -3.73 -2.43 12.43
C GLY A 265 -2.40 -3.20 12.52
N LEU A 266 -1.26 -2.58 12.21
CA LEU A 266 0.07 -3.21 12.22
C LEU A 266 1.10 -2.51 13.12
N GLY A 267 0.96 -1.22 13.36
CA GLY A 267 1.87 -0.51 14.25
C GLY A 267 1.69 -0.95 15.70
N VAL A 268 2.80 -1.11 16.43
CA VAL A 268 2.74 -1.19 17.89
C VAL A 268 2.46 0.23 18.39
N GLU A 269 1.30 0.44 19.01
CA GLU A 269 0.97 1.70 19.68
C GLU A 269 1.92 1.87 20.88
N ASN A 270 3.13 2.35 20.61
CA ASN A 270 4.06 2.74 21.66
C ASN A 270 3.51 4.03 22.29
N GLY A 271 2.71 3.87 23.35
CA GLY A 271 2.58 4.92 24.35
C GLY A 271 3.98 5.34 24.80
N HIS A 272 4.30 6.62 24.60
CA HIS A 272 5.53 7.29 25.03
C HIS A 272 6.84 6.83 24.38
N MET A 273 7.34 7.60 23.41
CA MET A 273 8.76 7.98 23.49
C MET A 273 8.92 8.92 24.68
N GLU A 274 9.29 8.38 25.85
CA GLU A 274 9.67 9.19 27.00
C GLU A 274 10.97 9.95 26.69
N SER A 275 10.85 11.27 26.47
CA SER A 275 11.79 12.20 27.08
C SER A 275 11.55 12.15 28.59
N GLY A 276 12.57 11.76 29.34
CA GLY A 276 12.43 11.48 30.76
C GLY A 276 11.90 12.67 31.58
N ILE A 277 10.99 12.36 32.50
CA ILE A 277 10.88 12.87 33.87
C ILE A 277 9.96 11.90 34.64
N ASP A 278 10.50 11.30 35.69
CA ASP A 278 9.86 10.38 36.64
C ASP A 278 8.76 11.07 37.47
N PHE A 279 7.59 10.43 37.60
CA PHE A 279 6.81 10.45 38.84
C PHE A 279 6.02 9.15 39.04
N GLY A 280 6.62 8.21 39.76
CA GLY A 280 6.03 7.52 40.91
C GLY A 280 4.58 6.95 40.87
N LYS A 281 4.50 5.62 40.71
CA LYS A 281 3.66 4.62 41.42
C LYS A 281 2.18 4.95 41.74
N LYS A 282 1.27 4.13 41.21
CA LYS A 282 0.35 3.24 41.98
C LYS A 282 -0.25 2.15 41.08
N LYS A 283 -0.18 0.89 41.55
CA LYS A 283 -0.54 -0.35 40.84
C LYS A 283 -1.74 -1.01 41.53
N LYS A 284 -2.50 -1.77 40.73
CA LYS A 284 -3.37 -2.92 41.08
C LYS A 284 -4.79 -2.62 41.60
N ALA A 285 -5.75 -2.60 40.68
CA ALA A 285 -7.14 -3.01 40.95
C ALA A 285 -7.97 -3.40 39.69
N GLU A 286 -7.53 -3.16 38.45
CA GLU A 286 -8.40 -3.25 37.26
C GLU A 286 -8.29 -4.54 36.41
N ASP A 287 -7.36 -5.44 36.73
CA ASP A 287 -7.03 -6.62 35.90
C ASP A 287 -8.11 -7.73 35.81
N ARG A 288 -9.26 -7.62 36.49
CA ARG A 288 -10.35 -8.62 36.37
C ARG A 288 -11.59 -8.16 35.61
N ARG A 289 -11.77 -6.87 35.36
CA ARG A 289 -12.82 -6.37 34.44
C ARG A 289 -12.34 -6.35 32.99
N CYS A 290 -11.03 -6.19 32.80
CA CYS A 290 -10.42 -6.07 31.46
C CYS A 290 -10.57 -7.34 30.61
N LEU A 291 -10.62 -8.54 31.20
CA LEU A 291 -10.76 -9.80 30.43
C LEU A 291 -12.18 -10.01 29.85
N ALA A 292 -13.21 -9.44 30.48
CA ALA A 292 -14.58 -9.48 29.94
C ALA A 292 -14.80 -8.37 28.89
N ASP A 293 -14.24 -7.19 29.12
CA ASP A 293 -14.23 -6.08 28.15
C ASP A 293 -13.41 -6.41 26.90
N GLN A 294 -12.30 -7.14 27.03
CA GLN A 294 -11.50 -7.62 25.89
C GLN A 294 -12.27 -8.62 25.04
N GLY A 295 -13.08 -9.51 25.65
CA GLY A 295 -13.94 -10.45 24.92
C GLY A 295 -15.12 -9.79 24.20
N LEU A 296 -15.61 -8.64 24.69
CA LEU A 296 -16.62 -7.80 24.03
C LEU A 296 -15.99 -6.97 22.89
N LYS A 297 -14.81 -6.36 23.10
CA LYS A 297 -14.07 -5.63 22.06
C LYS A 297 -13.59 -6.51 20.90
N LEU A 298 -13.17 -7.74 21.20
CA LEU A 298 -12.82 -8.75 20.18
C LEU A 298 -14.04 -9.13 19.32
N LYS A 299 -15.25 -9.03 19.88
CA LYS A 299 -16.47 -9.27 19.12
C LYS A 299 -16.81 -8.06 18.25
N ASP A 300 -16.73 -6.85 18.81
CA ASP A 300 -17.01 -5.61 18.08
C ASP A 300 -16.00 -5.35 16.92
N GLU A 301 -14.71 -5.69 17.07
CA GLU A 301 -13.69 -5.52 16.01
C GLU A 301 -13.72 -6.64 14.95
N VAL A 302 -14.11 -7.87 15.33
CA VAL A 302 -14.36 -8.96 14.37
C VAL A 302 -15.65 -8.69 13.60
N ASP A 303 -16.67 -8.17 14.27
CA ASP A 303 -17.91 -7.71 13.66
C ASP A 303 -17.66 -6.49 12.73
N GLU A 304 -16.64 -5.63 12.95
CA GLU A 304 -16.25 -4.56 11.99
C GLU A 304 -15.50 -5.07 10.75
N VAL A 305 -14.64 -6.10 10.90
CA VAL A 305 -13.95 -6.74 9.77
C VAL A 305 -14.90 -7.65 8.98
N GLU A 306 -15.87 -8.26 9.66
CA GLU A 306 -16.98 -9.01 9.03
C GLU A 306 -18.03 -8.05 8.44
N ALA A 307 -18.35 -6.91 9.06
CA ALA A 307 -19.25 -5.89 8.50
C ALA A 307 -18.67 -5.22 7.25
N PHE A 308 -17.34 -5.06 7.15
CA PHE A 308 -16.72 -4.64 5.89
C PHE A 308 -16.93 -5.64 4.74
N MET A 309 -17.08 -6.93 5.05
CA MET A 309 -17.34 -7.98 4.07
C MET A 309 -18.86 -8.23 3.86
N GLN A 310 -19.70 -7.93 4.87
CA GLN A 310 -21.14 -8.25 4.89
C GLN A 310 -22.08 -7.06 4.62
N GLU A 311 -21.67 -5.78 4.80
CA GLU A 311 -22.54 -4.62 4.48
C GLU A 311 -22.78 -4.41 2.97
N GLU A 312 -22.10 -5.15 2.10
CA GLU A 312 -22.30 -5.12 0.64
C GLU A 312 -23.02 -6.37 0.10
N GLU A 313 -23.41 -7.33 0.97
CA GLU A 313 -23.83 -8.69 0.58
C GLU A 313 -25.35 -8.89 0.36
N THR A 314 -26.21 -7.89 0.58
CA THR A 314 -27.65 -8.07 0.32
C THR A 314 -28.02 -7.80 -1.14
N ASN A 315 -27.55 -8.63 -2.07
CA ASN A 315 -28.33 -9.01 -3.25
C ASN A 315 -27.70 -10.20 -4.00
N LEU A 316 -28.50 -11.28 -4.09
CA LEU A 316 -28.49 -12.34 -5.10
C LEU A 316 -27.62 -13.57 -4.85
N VAL A 317 -28.27 -14.53 -4.18
CA VAL A 317 -27.93 -15.94 -4.11
C VAL A 317 -28.25 -16.67 -5.44
N ALA A 318 -27.41 -17.67 -5.72
CA ALA A 318 -27.63 -18.90 -6.50
C ALA A 318 -27.27 -18.90 -8.01
N SER A 319 -26.18 -19.58 -8.35
CA SER A 319 -26.27 -20.95 -8.90
C SER A 319 -24.90 -21.61 -9.10
N HIS A 320 -24.81 -22.88 -8.69
CA HIS A 320 -23.70 -23.80 -8.96
C HIS A 320 -23.53 -24.09 -10.46
N ILE A 321 -22.31 -24.38 -10.91
CA ILE A 321 -21.94 -25.53 -11.80
C ILE A 321 -20.40 -25.69 -11.88
N THR A 322 -20.01 -26.96 -11.99
CA THR A 322 -18.70 -27.63 -11.86
C THR A 322 -17.67 -27.49 -13.00
N LEU A 323 -16.37 -27.55 -12.62
CA LEU A 323 -15.12 -27.62 -13.40
C LEU A 323 -14.95 -28.90 -14.26
N PRO A 324 -13.99 -28.93 -15.22
CA PRO A 324 -12.80 -29.79 -15.00
C PRO A 324 -11.43 -29.36 -15.63
N HIS A 325 -10.36 -29.71 -14.88
CA HIS A 325 -9.03 -30.29 -15.24
C HIS A 325 -8.00 -29.64 -16.20
N ALA A 326 -6.89 -29.17 -15.57
CA ALA A 326 -5.49 -29.63 -15.62
C ALA A 326 -4.73 -29.89 -16.95
N ILE A 327 -3.47 -29.39 -16.99
CA ILE A 327 -2.15 -29.92 -17.46
C ILE A 327 -1.23 -28.67 -17.52
N GLY A 328 -0.03 -28.51 -16.95
CA GLY A 328 1.09 -29.41 -16.66
C GLY A 328 2.30 -28.95 -17.48
N VAL A 329 3.42 -28.58 -16.81
CA VAL A 329 4.85 -28.69 -17.20
C VAL A 329 5.68 -27.48 -16.76
N GLY A 330 6.65 -27.75 -15.87
CA GLY A 330 7.62 -26.78 -15.36
C GLY A 330 8.88 -26.60 -16.23
N ARG A 331 9.73 -25.64 -15.85
CA ARG A 331 11.15 -25.58 -16.23
C ARG A 331 11.98 -24.81 -15.21
N SER A 332 13.23 -25.25 -15.13
CA SER A 332 14.28 -24.98 -14.13
C SER A 332 14.84 -23.56 -14.15
N VAL A 333 15.01 -22.96 -12.97
CA VAL A 333 15.71 -21.68 -12.75
C VAL A 333 17.12 -21.95 -12.24
N ARG A 334 18.15 -21.49 -12.97
CA ARG A 334 19.56 -21.56 -12.54
C ARG A 334 19.91 -20.35 -11.64
N ARG A 335 20.54 -20.59 -10.49
CA ARG A 335 21.03 -19.56 -9.55
C ARG A 335 22.50 -19.19 -9.79
N CYS A 336 22.86 -17.95 -9.46
CA CYS A 336 24.22 -17.39 -9.47
C CYS A 336 24.74 -17.10 -8.05
N LYS A 337 26.06 -17.23 -7.84
CA LYS A 337 26.82 -16.83 -6.64
C LYS A 337 27.61 -15.54 -6.92
N LEU A 338 27.81 -14.65 -5.93
CA LEU A 338 28.61 -13.42 -6.01
C LEU A 338 29.62 -13.34 -4.84
N SER A 339 30.83 -12.82 -5.11
CA SER A 339 31.93 -12.68 -4.12
C SER A 339 32.44 -11.23 -3.98
N SER A 340 33.16 -10.98 -2.89
CA SER A 340 33.29 -9.71 -2.16
C SER A 340 34.27 -8.66 -2.71
N THR A 341 34.83 -8.80 -3.91
CA THR A 341 35.95 -7.92 -4.34
C THR A 341 35.77 -7.20 -5.67
N HIS A 342 34.65 -7.37 -6.37
CA HIS A 342 34.32 -6.55 -7.53
C HIS A 342 32.83 -6.20 -7.56
N ILE A 343 32.51 -4.90 -7.44
CA ILE A 343 31.18 -4.35 -7.72
C ILE A 343 30.94 -4.47 -9.22
N SER A 344 30.47 -5.63 -9.61
CA SER A 344 29.93 -5.96 -10.91
C SER A 344 28.66 -6.78 -10.63
N CYS A 345 27.65 -6.11 -10.07
CA CYS A 345 26.29 -6.62 -10.17
C CYS A 345 25.91 -6.58 -11.65
N ARG A 346 26.08 -7.71 -12.35
CA ARG A 346 25.64 -7.88 -13.75
C ARG A 346 24.12 -8.07 -13.86
N CYS A 347 23.33 -7.78 -12.81
CA CYS A 347 21.87 -7.88 -12.86
C CYS A 347 21.14 -6.59 -13.26
N CYS A 348 21.82 -5.44 -13.39
CA CYS A 348 21.21 -4.33 -14.11
C CYS A 348 22.28 -3.32 -14.54
N HIS A 349 22.30 -2.94 -15.81
CA HIS A 349 23.15 -1.84 -16.31
C HIS A 349 22.85 -0.49 -15.57
N HIS A 350 21.76 -0.43 -14.79
CA HIS A 350 21.22 0.76 -14.12
C HIS A 350 21.62 1.00 -12.66
N CYS A 351 22.35 0.11 -11.98
CA CYS A 351 22.91 0.44 -10.65
C CYS A 351 23.83 1.69 -10.70
N ARG A 352 24.24 2.11 -11.91
CA ARG A 352 24.94 3.36 -12.18
C ARG A 352 24.10 4.63 -11.93
N LYS A 353 22.77 4.60 -12.08
CA LYS A 353 21.89 5.79 -12.01
C LYS A 353 21.34 6.15 -10.63
N LEU A 354 21.51 5.30 -9.63
CA LEU A 354 21.07 5.61 -8.26
C LEU A 354 21.92 6.73 -7.65
N SER A 355 21.30 7.63 -6.88
CA SER A 355 22.01 8.66 -6.13
C SER A 355 22.94 8.02 -5.08
N ALA A 356 23.95 8.77 -4.60
CA ALA A 356 24.86 8.26 -3.59
C ALA A 356 24.14 7.90 -2.27
N SER A 357 23.06 8.63 -1.92
CA SER A 357 22.24 8.34 -0.74
C SER A 357 21.44 7.05 -0.92
N GLN A 358 20.84 6.82 -2.10
CA GLN A 358 20.10 5.59 -2.42
C GLN A 358 21.01 4.36 -2.41
N LYS A 359 22.19 4.45 -3.06
CA LYS A 359 23.20 3.37 -3.06
C LYS A 359 23.64 2.99 -1.64
N LYS A 360 23.86 3.99 -0.77
CA LYS A 360 24.26 3.77 0.62
C LYS A 360 23.17 3.06 1.42
N ARG A 361 21.89 3.38 1.21
CA ARG A 361 20.76 2.72 1.88
C ARG A 361 20.57 1.27 1.46
N ILE A 362 20.67 0.97 0.17
CA ILE A 362 20.59 -0.42 -0.33
C ILE A 362 21.71 -1.28 0.27
N LEU A 363 22.93 -0.74 0.34
CA LEU A 363 24.06 -1.46 0.96
C LEU A 363 23.87 -1.66 2.47
N LEU A 364 23.15 -0.78 3.16
CA LEU A 364 22.81 -0.95 4.58
C LEU A 364 21.73 -2.03 4.74
N SER A 365 20.71 -2.06 3.89
CA SER A 365 19.66 -3.10 3.96
C SER A 365 20.20 -4.51 3.69
N GLU A 366 21.11 -4.68 2.72
CA GLU A 366 21.70 -6.00 2.41
C GLU A 366 22.67 -6.51 3.49
N LYS A 367 23.35 -5.62 4.21
CA LYS A 367 24.22 -5.99 5.34
C LYS A 367 23.44 -6.44 6.57
N GLU A 368 22.28 -5.84 6.79
CA GLU A 368 21.43 -6.13 7.95
C GLU A 368 20.50 -7.33 7.72
N ASN A 369 20.22 -7.67 6.46
CA ASN A 369 19.42 -8.82 6.06
C ASN A 369 20.12 -9.61 4.93
N PRO A 370 21.19 -10.34 5.25
CA PRO A 370 21.90 -11.13 4.24
C PRO A 370 20.97 -12.21 3.69
N PRO A 371 21.00 -12.49 2.37
CA PRO A 371 20.22 -13.58 1.81
C PRO A 371 20.59 -14.90 2.52
N MET A 372 19.58 -15.67 2.92
CA MET A 372 19.76 -16.96 3.60
C MET A 372 20.74 -17.86 2.82
N PRO A 373 21.72 -18.49 3.50
CA PRO A 373 22.59 -19.46 2.85
C PRO A 373 21.75 -20.66 2.41
N VAL A 374 21.83 -20.98 1.13
CA VAL A 374 21.19 -22.16 0.56
C VAL A 374 22.01 -23.38 0.98
N ILE A 375 21.42 -24.29 1.75
CA ILE A 375 21.96 -25.64 1.94
C ILE A 375 21.81 -26.33 0.58
N GLU A 376 22.95 -26.64 -0.05
CA GLU A 376 23.04 -27.28 -1.39
C GLU A 376 22.41 -28.67 -1.44
#